data_AF-A0A7K0ZQE0-F1
#
_entry.id   AF-A0A7K0ZQE0-F1
#
_cell.length_a   1.000
_cell.length_b   1.000
_cell.length_c   1.000
_cell.angle_alpha   90.00
_cell.angle_beta   90.00
_cell.angle_gamma   90.00
#
_symmetry.space_group_name_H-M   'P 1'
#
loop_
_entity.id
_entity.type
_entity.pdbx_description
1 polymer ?
#
loop_
_entity_poly.entity_id
_entity_poly.type
_entity_poly.pdbx_seq_one_letter_code
_entity_poly.pdbx_strand_id
1 'polypeptide(L)'
;MLKTFIPRPTLALVATLIATMALTAPLPFSTGTASAATMPATSGTYIIGKISIVIGDRTDSTKPPALSSFDVRVDGAPNPVTKFEVIGETIVDLTLTSTVYSGSVITLSYNAPAVDNTLANNALQRRGGEDYASFANMPITNMGSPRPEPNTPGVATVVAGEESATVTVTAPTSGVRPTSYEVTASPGGATCTVTGASGSCTISGLTAGTTYTFTTIAKRNNYSSAPSASSASVTALAKTTTPTSAGPTDTVPAGYTPSWDKEPLTDSETDANTVGYMPTTSPGDIIITDEFGFTLDKNNGLKPKIRMKIYAGRIKLSISATYKVGAKNVKYKCAFKPFGTTKKIKTAKWRWYTPKKACILPAPLVAAIRANTATLSATGKWTRQALTTGKKVRADNSKIKPRKLKYTIKAKPATIK
;
A
#
# COMPACT_ATOMS: atom_id res chain seq x y z
N MET A 1 -93.86 37.87 -9.91
CA MET A 1 -94.71 38.38 -8.81
C MET A 1 -95.49 37.21 -8.22
N LEU A 2 -95.59 37.16 -6.89
CA LEU A 2 -96.57 36.43 -6.05
C LEU A 2 -96.57 34.88 -6.15
N LYS A 3 -96.08 34.18 -5.12
CA LYS A 3 -96.76 33.79 -3.86
C LYS A 3 -97.56 32.48 -3.99
N THR A 4 -96.94 31.41 -3.50
CA THR A 4 -97.45 30.38 -2.58
C THR A 4 -98.95 30.25 -2.39
N PHE A 5 -99.48 29.01 -2.45
CA PHE A 5 -100.45 28.49 -1.47
C PHE A 5 -100.44 26.94 -1.45
N ILE A 6 -100.31 26.38 -0.25
CA ILE A 6 -100.59 24.98 0.13
C ILE A 6 -102.03 24.93 0.67
N PRO A 7 -102.79 23.84 0.47
CA PRO A 7 -103.22 23.05 1.64
C PRO A 7 -103.25 21.52 1.40
N ARG A 8 -103.02 20.75 2.48
CA ARG A 8 -103.50 19.36 2.68
C ARG A 8 -104.64 19.43 3.71
N PRO A 9 -105.70 18.60 3.66
CA PRO A 9 -105.61 17.28 4.30
C PRO A 9 -106.42 16.14 3.64
N THR A 10 -106.17 14.97 4.22
CA THR A 10 -106.61 13.58 3.98
C THR A 10 -108.10 13.29 4.18
N LEU A 11 -108.66 12.37 3.38
CA LEU A 11 -109.46 11.24 3.89
C LEU A 11 -109.53 10.10 2.85
N ALA A 12 -109.62 8.88 3.39
CA ALA A 12 -109.20 7.61 2.81
C ALA A 12 -110.26 6.91 1.94
N LEU A 13 -109.80 6.15 0.95
CA LEU A 13 -110.48 4.92 0.53
C LEU A 13 -109.44 3.80 0.41
N VAL A 14 -109.66 2.76 1.21
CA VAL A 14 -108.87 1.54 1.28
C VAL A 14 -109.14 0.71 0.03
N ALA A 15 -108.10 0.42 -0.75
CA ALA A 15 -108.11 -0.63 -1.76
C ALA A 15 -106.84 -1.47 -1.58
N THR A 16 -107.03 -2.65 -1.01
CA THR A 16 -106.03 -3.69 -0.80
C THR A 16 -105.64 -4.29 -2.15
N LEU A 17 -104.43 -3.98 -2.63
CA LEU A 17 -103.83 -4.70 -3.75
C LEU A 17 -102.52 -5.31 -3.28
N ILE A 18 -102.52 -6.64 -3.15
CA ILE A 18 -101.37 -7.46 -2.78
C ILE A 18 -100.35 -7.36 -3.91
N ALA A 19 -99.34 -6.50 -3.75
CA ALA A 19 -98.17 -6.50 -4.61
C ALA A 19 -97.32 -7.71 -4.24
N THR A 20 -97.30 -8.69 -5.14
CA THR A 20 -96.37 -9.83 -5.08
C THR A 20 -94.96 -9.26 -5.20
N MET A 21 -94.29 -9.01 -4.07
CA MET A 21 -92.84 -8.85 -4.07
C MET A 21 -92.25 -10.18 -4.52
N ALA A 22 -91.88 -10.27 -5.79
CA ALA A 22 -90.85 -11.19 -6.17
C ALA A 22 -89.61 -10.77 -5.37
N LEU A 23 -89.31 -11.50 -4.29
CA LEU A 23 -87.95 -11.57 -3.81
C LEU A 23 -87.14 -12.09 -4.99
N THR A 24 -86.52 -11.19 -5.74
CA THR A 24 -85.30 -11.56 -6.43
C THR A 24 -84.36 -12.00 -5.32
N ALA A 25 -84.23 -13.32 -5.14
CA ALA A 25 -83.11 -13.85 -4.40
C ALA A 25 -81.87 -13.09 -4.89
N PRO A 26 -81.02 -12.54 -4.01
CA PRO A 26 -79.75 -12.03 -4.49
C PRO A 26 -79.17 -13.16 -5.34
N LEU A 27 -78.81 -12.85 -6.60
CA LEU A 27 -77.99 -13.73 -7.42
C LEU A 27 -76.97 -14.34 -6.45
N PRO A 28 -76.82 -15.69 -6.39
CA PRO A 28 -75.83 -16.26 -5.49
C PRO A 28 -74.57 -15.44 -5.72
N PHE A 29 -74.10 -14.73 -4.68
CA PHE A 29 -72.79 -14.11 -4.73
C PHE A 29 -71.93 -15.23 -5.27
N SER A 30 -71.36 -15.04 -6.46
CA SER A 30 -70.37 -15.97 -6.95
C SER A 30 -69.40 -16.06 -5.79
N THR A 31 -69.38 -17.20 -5.10
CA THR A 31 -68.37 -17.51 -4.10
C THR A 31 -67.11 -17.82 -4.91
N GLY A 32 -66.73 -16.88 -5.78
CA GLY A 32 -65.49 -16.86 -6.50
C GLY A 32 -64.47 -16.99 -5.40
N THR A 33 -63.92 -18.18 -5.31
CA THR A 33 -62.81 -18.47 -4.43
C THR A 33 -61.78 -17.38 -4.68
N ALA A 34 -61.33 -16.71 -3.61
CA ALA A 34 -60.29 -15.70 -3.72
C ALA A 34 -59.14 -16.27 -4.57
N SER A 35 -58.76 -15.55 -5.61
CA SER A 35 -57.75 -15.97 -6.58
C SER A 35 -56.61 -14.97 -6.54
N ALA A 36 -55.38 -15.47 -6.52
CA ALA A 36 -54.20 -14.64 -6.57
C ALA A 36 -53.85 -14.28 -8.03
N ALA A 37 -53.60 -13.00 -8.27
CA ALA A 37 -53.04 -12.49 -9.51
C ALA A 37 -51.60 -12.99 -9.69
N THR A 38 -51.22 -13.31 -10.92
CA THR A 38 -49.81 -13.57 -11.24
C THR A 38 -49.04 -12.24 -11.24
N MET A 39 -47.83 -12.22 -10.66
CA MET A 39 -46.97 -11.04 -10.75
C MET A 39 -46.58 -10.78 -12.22
N PRO A 40 -46.94 -9.62 -12.78
CA PRO A 40 -46.70 -9.33 -14.19
C PRO A 40 -45.24 -8.99 -14.48
N ALA A 41 -44.52 -8.49 -13.47
CA ALA A 41 -43.10 -8.21 -13.57
C ALA A 41 -42.30 -9.52 -13.51
N THR A 42 -41.46 -9.74 -14.51
CA THR A 42 -40.50 -10.86 -14.53
C THR A 42 -39.08 -10.42 -14.15
N SER A 43 -38.87 -9.11 -13.95
CA SER A 43 -37.60 -8.53 -13.52
C SER A 43 -37.80 -7.16 -12.86
N GLY A 44 -36.77 -6.67 -12.18
CA GLY A 44 -36.70 -5.30 -11.67
C GLY A 44 -35.32 -4.70 -11.85
N THR A 45 -35.13 -3.47 -11.40
CA THR A 45 -33.83 -2.77 -11.44
C THR A 45 -33.40 -2.35 -10.04
N TYR A 46 -32.12 -2.52 -9.71
CA TYR A 46 -31.54 -1.99 -8.48
C TYR A 46 -30.69 -0.74 -8.75
N ILE A 47 -30.97 0.37 -8.08
CA ILE A 47 -30.15 1.59 -8.12
C ILE A 47 -30.28 2.39 -6.82
N ILE A 48 -29.17 2.97 -6.33
CA ILE A 48 -29.13 3.86 -5.15
C ILE A 48 -29.89 3.26 -3.94
N GLY A 49 -29.59 2.02 -3.57
CA GLY A 49 -30.19 1.40 -2.39
C GLY A 49 -31.57 0.77 -2.59
N LYS A 50 -32.17 0.87 -3.78
CA LYS A 50 -33.56 0.48 -4.02
C LYS A 50 -33.70 -0.53 -5.15
N ILE A 51 -34.57 -1.51 -4.97
CA ILE A 51 -35.12 -2.33 -6.06
C ILE A 51 -36.43 -1.68 -6.52
N SER A 52 -36.53 -1.35 -7.81
CA SER A 52 -37.75 -0.85 -8.44
C SER A 52 -38.32 -1.89 -9.39
N ILE A 53 -39.62 -2.15 -9.26
CA ILE A 53 -40.36 -3.14 -10.05
C ILE A 53 -41.57 -2.44 -10.67
N VAL A 54 -41.74 -2.60 -11.98
CA VAL A 54 -42.92 -2.08 -12.69
C VAL A 54 -43.99 -3.16 -12.66
N ILE A 55 -45.06 -2.92 -11.90
CA ILE A 55 -46.18 -3.85 -11.77
C ILE A 55 -47.23 -3.63 -12.88
N GLY A 56 -47.19 -2.51 -13.60
CA GLY A 56 -48.04 -2.27 -14.78
C GLY A 56 -49.51 -1.95 -14.46
N ASP A 57 -50.04 -2.49 -13.36
CA ASP A 57 -51.36 -2.18 -12.80
C ASP A 57 -51.26 -1.28 -11.56
N ARG A 58 -52.40 -0.66 -11.21
CA ARG A 58 -52.53 0.14 -9.98
C ARG A 58 -52.41 -0.75 -8.74
N THR A 59 -51.38 -0.49 -7.95
CA THR A 59 -51.02 -1.19 -6.71
C THR A 59 -51.59 -0.43 -5.51
N ASP A 60 -52.18 -1.15 -4.55
CA ASP A 60 -52.60 -0.55 -3.29
C ASP A 60 -51.38 -0.24 -2.40
N SER A 61 -51.43 0.92 -1.74
CA SER A 61 -50.37 1.37 -0.82
C SER A 61 -50.89 1.58 0.61
N THR A 62 -52.16 1.30 0.87
CA THR A 62 -52.82 1.60 2.15
C THR A 62 -52.60 0.48 3.18
N LYS A 63 -52.47 -0.76 2.71
CA LYS A 63 -52.13 -1.94 3.53
C LYS A 63 -50.91 -2.66 2.96
N PRO A 64 -49.71 -2.08 3.09
CA PRO A 64 -48.52 -2.65 2.50
C PRO A 64 -48.20 -4.03 3.09
N PRO A 65 -47.54 -4.91 2.31
CA PRO A 65 -47.03 -6.18 2.81
C PRO A 65 -46.05 -5.99 3.97
N ALA A 66 -45.97 -6.97 4.85
CA ALA A 66 -44.90 -7.02 5.84
C ALA A 66 -43.53 -7.06 5.13
N LEU A 67 -42.55 -6.25 5.55
CA LEU A 67 -41.25 -6.20 4.87
C LEU A 67 -40.52 -7.56 4.84
N SER A 68 -40.74 -8.39 5.85
CA SER A 68 -40.23 -9.76 5.95
C SER A 68 -40.86 -10.75 4.96
N SER A 69 -41.95 -10.37 4.28
CA SER A 69 -42.50 -11.15 3.17
C SER A 69 -41.64 -11.08 1.91
N PHE A 70 -40.73 -10.10 1.82
CA PHE A 70 -39.74 -10.00 0.76
C PHE A 70 -38.43 -10.64 1.20
N ASP A 71 -38.00 -11.67 0.48
CA ASP A 71 -36.66 -12.27 0.63
C ASP A 71 -35.77 -11.80 -0.53
N VAL A 72 -34.86 -10.89 -0.22
CA VAL A 72 -33.87 -10.39 -1.18
C VAL A 72 -32.54 -11.08 -0.89
N ARG A 73 -31.99 -11.75 -1.90
CA ARG A 73 -30.64 -12.33 -1.85
C ARG A 73 -29.69 -11.55 -2.74
N VAL A 74 -28.50 -11.29 -2.22
CA VAL A 74 -27.37 -10.69 -2.93
C VAL A 74 -26.23 -11.69 -2.85
N ASP A 75 -25.83 -12.24 -4.00
CA ASP A 75 -24.85 -13.34 -4.08
C ASP A 75 -25.20 -14.52 -3.15
N GLY A 76 -26.50 -14.78 -2.98
CA GLY A 76 -27.05 -15.82 -2.09
C GLY A 76 -27.21 -15.42 -0.61
N ALA A 77 -26.62 -14.32 -0.17
CA ALA A 77 -26.75 -13.82 1.20
C ALA A 77 -28.00 -12.92 1.37
N PRO A 78 -28.69 -12.94 2.53
CA PRO A 78 -29.87 -12.10 2.75
C PRO A 78 -29.50 -10.60 2.84
N ASN A 79 -30.26 -9.75 2.16
CA ASN A 79 -30.20 -8.29 2.29
C ASN A 79 -31.63 -7.74 2.53
N PRO A 80 -32.10 -7.71 3.79
CA PRO A 80 -33.50 -7.43 4.10
C PRO A 80 -34.02 -6.08 3.59
N VAL A 81 -35.30 -6.01 3.28
CA VAL A 81 -36.01 -4.79 2.92
C VAL A 81 -36.28 -3.94 4.18
N THR A 82 -35.99 -2.64 4.13
CA THR A 82 -36.20 -1.68 5.21
C THR A 82 -37.34 -0.69 4.93
N LYS A 83 -37.74 -0.55 3.67
CA LYS A 83 -38.87 0.30 3.27
C LYS A 83 -39.56 -0.27 2.04
N PHE A 84 -40.89 -0.22 2.04
CA PHE A 84 -41.74 -0.46 0.87
C PHE A 84 -42.43 0.84 0.49
N GLU A 85 -42.47 1.17 -0.80
CA GLU A 85 -43.08 2.39 -1.32
C GLU A 85 -43.72 2.13 -2.68
N VAL A 86 -44.92 2.67 -2.91
CA VAL A 86 -45.58 2.64 -4.21
C VAL A 86 -45.43 4.01 -4.86
N ILE A 87 -44.82 4.06 -6.04
CA ILE A 87 -44.58 5.28 -6.81
C ILE A 87 -45.48 5.30 -8.02
N GLY A 88 -46.24 6.39 -8.19
CA GLY A 88 -47.12 6.58 -9.36
C GLY A 88 -48.12 5.43 -9.56
N GLU A 89 -48.49 4.75 -8.46
CA GLU A 89 -49.39 3.59 -8.40
C GLU A 89 -48.92 2.31 -9.12
N THR A 90 -47.89 2.38 -9.96
CA THR A 90 -47.49 1.28 -10.87
C THR A 90 -46.08 0.77 -10.63
N ILE A 91 -45.32 1.46 -9.78
CA ILE A 91 -43.94 1.10 -9.43
C ILE A 91 -43.89 0.77 -7.95
N VAL A 92 -43.25 -0.34 -7.61
CA VAL A 92 -42.90 -0.69 -6.24
C VAL A 92 -41.41 -0.49 -6.04
N ASP A 93 -41.07 0.31 -5.03
CA ASP A 93 -39.72 0.52 -4.54
C ASP A 93 -39.52 -0.25 -3.22
N LEU A 94 -38.47 -1.07 -3.18
CA LEU A 94 -37.99 -1.74 -1.98
C LEU A 94 -36.62 -1.18 -1.62
N THR A 95 -36.51 -0.44 -0.52
CA THR A 95 -35.21 -0.01 0.01
C THR A 95 -34.56 -1.17 0.74
N LEU A 96 -33.29 -1.47 0.41
CA LEU A 96 -32.53 -2.54 1.05
C LEU A 96 -31.77 -2.03 2.27
N THR A 97 -31.41 -2.95 3.17
CA THR A 97 -30.62 -2.64 4.37
C THR A 97 -29.20 -2.20 4.02
N SER A 98 -28.57 -2.92 3.10
CA SER A 98 -27.19 -2.68 2.66
C SER A 98 -27.13 -2.27 1.21
N THR A 99 -26.19 -1.38 0.88
CA THR A 99 -25.85 -1.04 -0.50
C THR A 99 -25.37 -2.27 -1.25
N VAL A 100 -25.84 -2.44 -2.49
CA VAL A 100 -25.39 -3.48 -3.41
C VAL A 100 -24.56 -2.82 -4.50
N TYR A 101 -23.36 -3.34 -4.73
CA TYR A 101 -22.46 -2.80 -5.74
C TYR A 101 -22.67 -3.52 -7.08
N SER A 102 -22.31 -2.86 -8.18
CA SER A 102 -22.38 -3.43 -9.53
C SER A 102 -21.69 -4.79 -9.59
N GLY A 103 -22.30 -5.75 -10.27
CA GLY A 103 -21.73 -7.09 -10.49
C GLY A 103 -22.23 -8.17 -9.52
N SER A 104 -22.79 -7.79 -8.37
CA SER A 104 -23.51 -8.74 -7.50
C SER A 104 -24.80 -9.22 -8.17
N VAL A 105 -25.13 -10.50 -7.99
CA VAL A 105 -26.38 -11.10 -8.44
C VAL A 105 -27.46 -10.84 -7.39
N ILE A 106 -28.55 -10.22 -7.82
CA ILE A 106 -29.68 -9.89 -6.94
C ILE A 106 -30.89 -10.72 -7.37
N THR A 107 -31.49 -11.43 -6.42
CA THR A 107 -32.77 -12.12 -6.62
C THR A 107 -33.78 -11.67 -5.57
N LEU A 108 -35.02 -11.45 -6.00
CA LEU A 108 -36.13 -11.12 -5.13
C LEU A 108 -37.14 -12.26 -5.12
N SER A 109 -37.58 -12.63 -3.93
CA SER A 109 -38.74 -13.49 -3.70
C SER A 109 -39.77 -12.75 -2.85
N TYR A 110 -41.03 -13.09 -3.04
CA TYR A 110 -42.15 -12.60 -2.25
C TYR A 110 -42.98 -13.79 -1.76
N ASN A 111 -43.21 -13.85 -0.46
CA ASN A 111 -44.08 -14.82 0.17
C ASN A 111 -45.40 -14.14 0.53
N ALA A 112 -46.41 -14.30 -0.34
CA ALA A 112 -47.74 -13.75 -0.13
C ALA A 112 -48.39 -14.33 1.13
N PRO A 113 -49.19 -13.54 1.87
CA PRO A 113 -50.07 -14.06 2.90
C PRO A 113 -51.17 -14.96 2.28
N ALA A 114 -52.04 -15.52 3.12
CA ALA A 114 -53.22 -16.21 2.62
C ALA A 114 -54.04 -15.26 1.70
N VAL A 115 -54.48 -15.78 0.56
CA VAL A 115 -55.20 -15.01 -0.47
C VAL A 115 -56.50 -14.46 0.12
N ASP A 116 -56.64 -13.14 0.05
CA ASP A 116 -57.82 -12.39 0.48
C ASP A 116 -58.04 -11.25 -0.52
N ASN A 117 -59.09 -11.35 -1.33
CA ASN A 117 -59.36 -10.37 -2.39
C ASN A 117 -60.06 -9.09 -1.90
N THR A 118 -59.93 -8.76 -0.61
CA THR A 118 -60.43 -7.53 0.03
C THR A 118 -59.28 -6.59 0.38
N LEU A 119 -59.53 -5.30 0.56
CA LEU A 119 -58.50 -4.31 0.94
C LEU A 119 -58.06 -4.40 2.43
N ALA A 120 -58.30 -5.52 3.10
CA ALA A 120 -58.11 -5.65 4.54
C ALA A 120 -56.77 -6.28 4.92
N ASN A 121 -56.20 -7.10 4.05
CA ASN A 121 -54.99 -7.87 4.31
C ASN A 121 -53.71 -7.09 3.96
N ASN A 122 -52.60 -7.50 4.56
CA ASN A 122 -51.28 -6.94 4.30
C ASN A 122 -50.59 -7.72 3.16
N ALA A 123 -51.11 -7.61 1.94
CA ALA A 123 -50.56 -8.24 0.75
C ALA A 123 -50.00 -7.22 -0.24
N LEU A 124 -49.19 -7.70 -1.18
CA LEU A 124 -48.88 -6.93 -2.38
C LEU A 124 -50.11 -7.06 -3.25
N GLN A 125 -50.87 -5.98 -3.40
CA GLN A 125 -52.24 -6.07 -3.86
C GLN A 125 -52.54 -5.05 -4.95
N ARG A 126 -53.41 -5.41 -5.89
CA ARG A 126 -54.00 -4.47 -6.85
C ARG A 126 -54.99 -3.57 -6.11
N ARG A 127 -55.17 -2.33 -6.57
CA ARG A 127 -56.16 -1.38 -6.01
C ARG A 127 -57.60 -1.93 -6.03
N GLY A 128 -57.89 -2.91 -6.89
CA GLY A 128 -59.18 -3.61 -6.95
C GLY A 128 -59.38 -4.70 -5.89
N GLY A 129 -58.39 -4.95 -5.01
CA GLY A 129 -58.44 -5.94 -3.95
C GLY A 129 -57.81 -7.30 -4.29
N GLU A 130 -57.43 -7.57 -5.53
CA GLU A 130 -56.81 -8.86 -5.88
C GLU A 130 -55.34 -8.93 -5.42
N ASP A 131 -55.01 -9.96 -4.64
CA ASP A 131 -53.66 -10.21 -4.13
C ASP A 131 -52.73 -10.74 -5.22
N TYR A 132 -51.48 -10.33 -5.22
CA TYR A 132 -50.45 -10.99 -6.02
C TYR A 132 -49.95 -12.28 -5.35
N ALA A 133 -49.80 -13.33 -6.16
CA ALA A 133 -49.26 -14.60 -5.74
C ALA A 133 -47.78 -14.50 -5.32
N SER A 134 -47.35 -15.44 -4.48
CA SER A 134 -45.94 -15.63 -4.18
C SER A 134 -45.12 -15.87 -5.45
N PHE A 135 -43.91 -15.34 -5.47
CA PHE A 135 -42.92 -15.63 -6.51
C PHE A 135 -41.54 -15.82 -5.89
N ALA A 136 -40.66 -16.53 -6.59
CA ALA A 136 -39.33 -16.82 -6.11
C ALA A 136 -38.27 -16.48 -7.15
N ASN A 137 -37.11 -16.01 -6.66
CA ASN A 137 -35.89 -15.83 -7.43
C ASN A 137 -36.05 -14.93 -8.68
N MET A 138 -36.91 -13.92 -8.63
CA MET A 138 -37.04 -12.94 -9.71
C MET A 138 -35.70 -12.21 -9.90
N PRO A 139 -35.11 -12.21 -11.10
CA PRO A 139 -33.83 -11.57 -11.35
C PRO A 139 -33.97 -10.05 -11.31
N ILE A 140 -33.04 -9.39 -10.61
CA ILE A 140 -32.98 -7.93 -10.56
C ILE A 140 -31.73 -7.46 -11.29
N THR A 141 -31.93 -6.59 -12.29
CA THR A 141 -30.84 -5.95 -13.02
C THR A 141 -30.12 -4.98 -12.10
N ASN A 142 -28.87 -5.28 -11.77
CA ASN A 142 -28.07 -4.51 -10.84
C ASN A 142 -27.38 -3.32 -11.54
N MET A 143 -27.93 -2.11 -11.32
CA MET A 143 -27.37 -0.83 -11.77
C MET A 143 -26.70 -0.06 -10.62
N GLY A 144 -26.26 -0.78 -9.58
CA GLY A 144 -25.51 -0.21 -8.47
C GLY A 144 -24.21 0.44 -8.93
N SER A 145 -23.64 1.32 -8.11
CA SER A 145 -22.34 1.90 -8.39
C SER A 145 -21.22 0.85 -8.24
N PRO A 146 -20.05 1.07 -8.87
CA PRO A 146 -18.87 0.28 -8.58
C PRO A 146 -18.49 0.37 -7.10
N ARG A 147 -17.96 -0.72 -6.58
CA ARG A 147 -17.45 -0.81 -5.21
C ARG A 147 -16.37 0.26 -4.97
N PRO A 148 -16.50 1.13 -3.93
CA PRO A 148 -15.60 2.27 -3.74
C PRO A 148 -14.25 1.91 -3.09
N GLU A 149 -14.19 0.80 -2.34
CA GLU A 149 -12.97 0.29 -1.74
C GLU A 149 -12.02 -0.32 -2.79
N PRO A 150 -10.70 -0.21 -2.57
CA PRO A 150 -9.73 -0.96 -3.36
C PRO A 150 -9.91 -2.47 -3.19
N ASN A 151 -9.57 -3.21 -4.24
CA ASN A 151 -9.41 -4.66 -4.11
C ASN A 151 -8.20 -5.01 -3.26
N THR A 152 -8.17 -6.24 -2.77
CA THR A 152 -7.03 -6.80 -2.03
C THR A 152 -5.75 -6.67 -2.85
N PRO A 153 -4.66 -6.11 -2.29
CA PRO A 153 -3.37 -6.05 -2.96
C PRO A 153 -2.81 -7.43 -3.28
N GLY A 154 -1.92 -7.49 -4.27
CA GLY A 154 -1.08 -8.65 -4.48
C GLY A 154 -0.14 -8.89 -3.29
N VAL A 155 0.51 -10.06 -3.27
CA VAL A 155 1.51 -10.39 -2.25
C VAL A 155 2.68 -9.42 -2.36
N ALA A 156 3.05 -8.81 -1.24
CA ALA A 156 4.17 -7.88 -1.19
C ALA A 156 5.51 -8.61 -1.31
N THR A 157 6.49 -8.00 -1.98
CA THR A 157 7.87 -8.50 -2.03
C THR A 157 8.69 -7.87 -0.91
N VAL A 158 9.48 -8.68 -0.20
CA VAL A 158 10.16 -8.25 1.02
C VAL A 158 11.66 -8.54 0.95
N VAL A 159 12.45 -7.58 1.40
CA VAL A 159 13.90 -7.71 1.58
C VAL A 159 14.24 -7.46 3.05
N ALA A 160 14.92 -8.41 3.68
CA ALA A 160 15.37 -8.28 5.06
C ALA A 160 16.43 -7.17 5.21
N GLY A 161 16.35 -6.42 6.31
CA GLY A 161 17.35 -5.46 6.75
C GLY A 161 17.79 -5.73 8.20
N GLU A 162 18.76 -4.96 8.69
CA GLU A 162 19.16 -4.99 10.10
C GLU A 162 18.03 -4.44 10.96
N GLU A 163 17.48 -5.27 11.86
CA GLU A 163 16.33 -4.92 12.72
C GLU A 163 15.18 -4.27 11.92
N SER A 164 15.03 -4.65 10.65
CA SER A 164 14.10 -4.01 9.72
C SER A 164 13.76 -4.91 8.53
N ALA A 165 12.75 -4.52 7.77
CA ALA A 165 12.44 -5.11 6.47
C ALA A 165 11.91 -4.03 5.53
N THR A 166 12.37 -4.04 4.27
CA THR A 166 11.82 -3.20 3.20
C THR A 166 10.77 -4.00 2.45
N VAL A 167 9.54 -3.50 2.45
CA VAL A 167 8.38 -4.12 1.81
C VAL A 167 7.98 -3.29 0.61
N THR A 168 7.83 -3.94 -0.55
CA THR A 168 7.39 -3.31 -1.80
C THR A 168 6.01 -3.86 -2.18
N VAL A 169 5.09 -2.95 -2.48
CA VAL A 169 3.68 -3.22 -2.79
C VAL A 169 3.34 -2.72 -4.18
N THR A 170 2.46 -3.45 -4.86
CA THR A 170 1.95 -3.10 -6.19
C THR A 170 0.44 -2.91 -6.16
N ALA A 171 -0.07 -2.14 -7.11
CA ALA A 171 -1.50 -1.98 -7.33
C ALA A 171 -2.22 -3.33 -7.51
N PRO A 172 -3.45 -3.49 -6.96
CA PRO A 172 -4.34 -4.56 -7.38
C PRO A 172 -4.54 -4.51 -8.90
N THR A 173 -4.71 -5.69 -9.51
CA THR A 173 -4.89 -5.82 -10.97
C THR A 173 -6.26 -5.35 -11.46
N SER A 174 -7.24 -5.24 -10.57
CA SER A 174 -8.59 -4.76 -10.86
C SER A 174 -9.17 -3.97 -9.68
N GLY A 175 -10.34 -3.36 -9.90
CA GLY A 175 -11.03 -2.56 -8.89
C GLY A 175 -10.52 -1.12 -8.82
N VAL A 176 -10.87 -0.43 -7.73
CA VAL A 176 -10.54 0.99 -7.58
C VAL A 176 -9.07 1.16 -7.17
N ARG A 177 -8.38 2.08 -7.86
CA ARG A 177 -6.96 2.34 -7.62
C ARG A 177 -6.73 2.94 -6.22
N PRO A 178 -5.86 2.34 -5.38
CA PRO A 178 -5.57 2.84 -4.04
C PRO A 178 -4.71 4.11 -4.07
N THR A 179 -4.77 4.88 -2.99
CA THR A 179 -3.97 6.10 -2.77
C THR A 179 -2.84 5.89 -1.77
N SER A 180 -2.95 4.86 -0.92
CA SER A 180 -1.90 4.45 0.00
C SER A 180 -2.09 2.98 0.40
N TYR A 181 -1.10 2.44 1.11
CA TYR A 181 -1.16 1.12 1.73
C TYR A 181 -0.66 1.17 3.16
N GLU A 182 -1.23 0.33 4.00
CA GLU A 182 -0.68 0.00 5.31
C GLU A 182 -0.13 -1.42 5.27
N VAL A 183 1.16 -1.55 5.57
CA VAL A 183 1.85 -2.84 5.68
C VAL A 183 2.00 -3.17 7.15
N THR A 184 1.69 -4.39 7.55
CA THR A 184 1.80 -4.87 8.93
C THR A 184 2.71 -6.09 9.00
N ALA A 185 3.67 -6.06 9.92
CA ALA A 185 4.55 -7.18 10.23
C ALA A 185 3.89 -8.14 11.22
N SER A 186 4.08 -9.44 11.00
CA SER A 186 3.73 -10.49 11.96
C SER A 186 4.93 -11.42 12.15
N PRO A 187 5.39 -11.67 13.39
CA PRO A 187 4.82 -11.21 14.67
C PRO A 187 5.06 -9.71 14.95
N GLY A 188 4.54 -9.19 16.07
CA GLY A 188 4.90 -7.87 16.62
C GLY A 188 4.09 -6.67 16.12
N GLY A 189 3.36 -6.78 15.00
CA GLY A 189 2.37 -5.78 14.58
C GLY A 189 2.93 -4.43 14.12
N ALA A 190 4.25 -4.31 13.95
CA ALA A 190 4.88 -3.08 13.47
C ALA A 190 4.37 -2.74 12.06
N THR A 191 4.14 -1.46 11.78
CA THR A 191 3.56 -1.03 10.50
C THR A 191 4.42 0.00 9.76
N CYS A 192 4.21 0.08 8.44
CA CYS A 192 4.65 1.23 7.64
C CYS A 192 3.60 1.60 6.59
N THR A 193 3.64 2.86 6.14
CA THR A 193 2.75 3.36 5.09
C THR A 193 3.50 3.50 3.78
N VAL A 194 2.90 3.00 2.70
CA VAL A 194 3.31 3.32 1.32
C VAL A 194 2.34 4.35 0.76
N THR A 195 2.85 5.49 0.33
CA THR A 195 2.03 6.54 -0.31
C THR A 195 2.02 6.33 -1.83
N GLY A 196 0.85 6.50 -2.45
CA GLY A 196 0.64 6.25 -3.87
C GLY A 196 0.05 4.86 -4.14
N ALA A 197 -0.21 4.56 -5.42
CA ALA A 197 -0.83 3.29 -5.82
C ALA A 197 0.16 2.11 -5.90
N SER A 198 1.45 2.34 -5.68
CA SER A 198 2.50 1.34 -5.57
C SER A 198 3.74 2.00 -4.97
N GLY A 199 4.64 1.22 -4.39
CA GLY A 199 5.90 1.75 -3.85
C GLY A 199 6.48 0.83 -2.79
N SER A 200 7.40 1.36 -1.98
CA SER A 200 8.03 0.61 -0.89
C SER A 200 8.07 1.41 0.40
N CYS A 201 7.99 0.73 1.53
CA CYS A 201 8.28 1.31 2.85
C CYS A 201 9.15 0.36 3.68
N THR A 202 9.83 0.91 4.67
CA THR A 202 10.68 0.14 5.59
C THR A 202 10.01 0.09 6.94
N ILE A 203 9.86 -1.13 7.48
CA ILE A 203 9.45 -1.37 8.87
C ILE A 203 10.73 -1.55 9.68
N SER A 204 10.98 -0.64 10.62
CA SER A 204 12.13 -0.66 11.54
C SER A 204 11.74 -1.16 12.92
N GLY A 205 12.74 -1.54 13.74
CA GLY A 205 12.53 -1.99 15.12
C GLY A 205 12.08 -3.45 15.22
N LEU A 206 12.33 -4.24 14.17
CA LEU A 206 12.10 -5.67 14.18
C LEU A 206 13.18 -6.38 15.03
N THR A 207 12.79 -7.42 15.76
CA THR A 207 13.71 -8.19 16.60
C THR A 207 14.66 -9.01 15.73
N ALA A 208 15.96 -8.83 15.94
CA ALA A 208 17.02 -9.60 15.29
C ALA A 208 16.80 -11.12 15.43
N GLY A 209 16.96 -11.86 14.33
CA GLY A 209 16.81 -13.32 14.30
C GLY A 209 15.36 -13.80 14.29
N THR A 210 14.38 -12.91 14.49
CA THR A 210 12.96 -13.25 14.39
C THR A 210 12.54 -13.28 12.93
N THR A 211 11.77 -14.31 12.58
CA THR A 211 11.19 -14.44 11.24
C THR A 211 9.87 -13.69 11.18
N TYR A 212 9.74 -12.83 10.18
CA TYR A 212 8.56 -12.01 9.93
C TYR A 212 7.93 -12.35 8.59
N THR A 213 6.61 -12.21 8.55
CA THR A 213 5.82 -12.14 7.34
C THR A 213 5.01 -10.85 7.34
N PHE A 214 4.58 -10.39 6.16
CA PHE A 214 3.96 -9.08 6.01
C PHE A 214 2.66 -9.19 5.24
N THR A 215 1.63 -8.51 5.73
CA THR A 215 0.34 -8.34 5.05
C THR A 215 0.11 -6.88 4.72
N THR A 216 -0.56 -6.62 3.62
CA THR A 216 -0.81 -5.26 3.13
C THR A 216 -2.30 -5.00 2.99
N ILE A 217 -2.76 -3.84 3.47
CA ILE A 217 -4.12 -3.33 3.25
C ILE A 217 -4.01 -2.12 2.32
N ALA A 218 -4.72 -2.15 1.20
CA ALA A 218 -4.87 -0.99 0.31
C ALA A 218 -5.89 0.00 0.89
N LYS A 219 -5.57 1.29 0.84
CA LYS A 219 -6.41 2.38 1.34
C LYS A 219 -6.75 3.37 0.24
N ARG A 220 -7.98 3.86 0.28
CA ARG A 220 -8.46 4.99 -0.54
C ARG A 220 -9.49 5.78 0.25
N ASN A 221 -9.21 7.05 0.52
CA ASN A 221 -10.04 7.88 1.39
C ASN A 221 -10.31 7.15 2.73
N ASN A 222 -11.58 6.92 3.07
CA ASN A 222 -12.00 6.20 4.27
C ASN A 222 -12.21 4.69 4.04
N TYR A 223 -11.91 4.18 2.85
CA TYR A 223 -12.10 2.78 2.48
C TYR A 223 -10.80 1.98 2.58
N SER A 224 -10.93 0.73 3.02
CA SER A 224 -9.84 -0.24 3.13
C SER A 224 -10.22 -1.55 2.44
N SER A 225 -9.24 -2.19 1.81
CA SER A 225 -9.39 -3.56 1.29
C SER A 225 -9.36 -4.60 2.42
N ALA A 226 -9.65 -5.86 2.09
CA ALA A 226 -9.18 -6.96 2.92
C ALA A 226 -7.64 -7.03 2.91
N PRO A 227 -7.00 -7.64 3.93
CA PRO A 227 -5.55 -7.86 3.94
C PRO A 227 -5.11 -8.75 2.78
N SER A 228 -3.93 -8.46 2.23
CA SER A 228 -3.26 -9.34 1.27
C SER A 228 -2.95 -10.71 1.89
N ALA A 229 -2.72 -11.71 1.03
CA ALA A 229 -2.02 -12.90 1.48
C ALA A 229 -0.64 -12.53 2.05
N SER A 230 -0.16 -13.36 2.97
CA SER A 230 1.10 -13.13 3.66
C SER A 230 2.28 -13.19 2.68
N SER A 231 3.26 -12.32 2.86
CA SER A 231 4.50 -12.34 2.10
C SER A 231 5.30 -13.64 2.34
N ALA A 232 6.32 -13.86 1.50
CA ALA A 232 7.39 -14.78 1.86
C ALA A 232 8.00 -14.35 3.22
N SER A 233 8.37 -15.34 4.04
CA SER A 233 8.99 -15.09 5.33
C SER A 233 10.42 -14.58 5.18
N VAL A 234 10.79 -13.57 5.95
CA VAL A 234 12.17 -13.08 6.04
C VAL A 234 12.62 -13.00 7.48
N THR A 235 13.87 -13.36 7.75
CA THR A 235 14.45 -13.21 9.09
C THR A 235 15.09 -11.83 9.20
N ALA A 236 14.62 -11.02 10.17
CA ALA A 236 15.22 -9.72 10.44
C ALA A 236 16.69 -9.93 10.82
N LEU A 237 17.59 -9.24 10.13
CA LEU A 237 19.01 -9.43 10.33
C LEU A 237 19.40 -8.84 11.68
N ALA A 238 20.30 -9.51 12.38
CA ALA A 238 20.91 -8.91 13.55
C ALA A 238 21.66 -7.65 13.12
N LYS A 239 21.40 -6.56 13.84
CA LYS A 239 22.29 -5.41 13.77
C LYS A 239 23.67 -5.87 14.21
N THR A 240 24.67 -5.63 13.39
CA THR A 240 26.02 -6.15 13.64
C THR A 240 26.61 -5.49 14.90
N THR A 241 26.56 -6.19 16.05
CA THR A 241 27.26 -5.79 17.28
C THR A 241 28.55 -6.61 17.39
N THR A 242 29.71 -5.98 17.22
CA THR A 242 30.99 -6.64 17.49
C THR A 242 31.18 -6.82 19.00
N PRO A 243 31.68 -7.98 19.47
CA PRO A 243 31.87 -8.23 20.89
C PRO A 243 33.01 -7.37 21.45
N THR A 244 32.71 -6.64 22.51
CA THR A 244 33.71 -5.94 23.34
C THR A 244 34.44 -6.97 24.21
N SER A 245 35.73 -7.17 23.97
CA SER A 245 36.68 -7.62 24.99
C SER A 245 37.85 -6.63 25.01
N ALA A 246 37.95 -5.90 26.13
CA ALA A 246 39.01 -4.99 26.58
C ALA A 246 39.88 -4.28 25.52
N GLY A 247 39.48 -3.06 25.14
CA GLY A 247 40.25 -2.06 24.40
C GLY A 247 39.36 -1.19 23.50
N PRO A 248 39.50 0.15 23.46
CA PRO A 248 38.51 1.02 22.80
C PRO A 248 38.67 0.93 21.28
N THR A 249 37.64 0.45 20.58
CA THR A 249 37.54 0.62 19.12
C THR A 249 36.10 0.78 18.68
N ASP A 250 35.85 1.94 18.09
CA ASP A 250 34.62 2.48 17.54
C ASP A 250 34.02 1.58 16.44
N THR A 251 32.80 1.09 16.65
CA THR A 251 31.95 0.63 15.54
C THR A 251 31.28 1.83 14.90
N VAL A 252 31.54 2.03 13.61
CA VAL A 252 30.89 3.06 12.78
C VAL A 252 29.36 2.80 12.74
N PRO A 253 28.52 3.73 13.24
CA PRO A 253 27.06 3.54 13.29
C PRO A 253 26.43 3.36 11.90
N ALA A 254 25.34 2.58 11.82
CA ALA A 254 24.51 2.54 10.62
C ALA A 254 24.00 3.96 10.27
N GLY A 255 24.33 4.46 9.08
CA GLY A 255 24.04 5.84 8.65
C GLY A 255 25.17 6.85 8.85
N TYR A 256 26.31 6.45 9.42
CA TYR A 256 27.48 7.33 9.52
C TYR A 256 28.06 7.61 8.13
N THR A 257 28.01 8.89 7.74
CA THR A 257 28.66 9.37 6.51
C THR A 257 30.04 9.90 6.88
N PRO A 258 31.13 9.26 6.42
CA PRO A 258 32.46 9.77 6.67
C PRO A 258 32.63 11.18 6.11
N SER A 259 33.29 12.05 6.86
CA SER A 259 33.53 13.44 6.50
C SER A 259 34.93 13.88 6.86
N TRP A 260 35.55 14.68 5.99
CA TRP A 260 36.82 15.32 6.27
C TRP A 260 36.70 16.67 6.97
N ASP A 261 35.46 17.16 7.14
CA ASP A 261 35.15 18.44 7.76
C ASP A 261 35.23 18.37 9.30
N LYS A 262 35.17 17.16 9.85
CA LYS A 262 35.32 16.90 11.29
C LYS A 262 36.65 16.21 11.59
N GLU A 263 37.17 16.45 12.80
CA GLU A 263 38.33 15.73 13.30
C GLU A 263 37.91 14.30 13.69
N PRO A 264 38.61 13.25 13.22
CA PRO A 264 38.32 11.89 13.65
C PRO A 264 38.59 11.75 15.15
N LEU A 265 37.71 11.03 15.85
CA LEU A 265 37.82 10.81 17.29
C LEU A 265 39.04 9.97 17.65
N THR A 266 39.39 9.00 16.80
CA THR A 266 40.50 8.04 17.01
C THR A 266 41.34 7.84 15.74
N ASP A 267 42.60 7.42 15.88
CA ASP A 267 43.49 7.00 14.78
C ASP A 267 43.34 5.49 14.57
N SER A 268 42.40 5.11 13.70
CA SER A 268 41.97 3.73 13.55
C SER A 268 43.07 2.83 13.00
N GLU A 269 43.15 1.60 13.51
CA GLU A 269 44.07 0.59 13.00
C GLU A 269 43.51 -0.22 11.82
N THR A 270 42.20 -0.12 11.60
CA THR A 270 41.49 -0.84 10.55
C THR A 270 40.45 0.07 9.89
N ASP A 271 40.07 -0.23 8.66
CA ASP A 271 38.98 0.47 7.99
C ASP A 271 37.72 -0.38 8.07
N ALA A 272 36.67 0.15 8.68
CA ALA A 272 35.34 -0.43 8.58
C ALA A 272 34.75 -0.22 7.17
N ASN A 273 34.90 1.00 6.62
CA ASN A 273 34.44 1.35 5.28
C ASN A 273 35.54 1.14 4.25
N THR A 274 35.21 0.41 3.19
CA THR A 274 36.15 0.11 2.11
C THR A 274 35.73 0.66 0.74
N VAL A 275 34.63 1.40 0.69
CA VAL A 275 34.01 1.87 -0.55
C VAL A 275 33.96 3.40 -0.59
N GLY A 276 34.40 3.97 -1.71
CA GLY A 276 34.25 5.38 -2.05
C GLY A 276 33.38 5.57 -3.28
N TYR A 277 32.80 6.77 -3.40
CA TYR A 277 31.92 7.11 -4.51
C TYR A 277 32.56 8.17 -5.40
N MET A 278 32.66 7.87 -6.70
CA MET A 278 33.17 8.81 -7.69
C MET A 278 32.25 10.03 -7.79
N PRO A 279 32.77 11.28 -7.70
CA PRO A 279 31.95 12.46 -7.84
C PRO A 279 31.38 12.55 -9.26
N THR A 280 30.17 13.13 -9.36
CA THR A 280 29.45 13.30 -10.63
C THR A 280 30.18 14.24 -11.59
N THR A 281 30.91 15.22 -11.05
CA THR A 281 31.76 16.16 -11.78
C THR A 281 33.18 16.16 -11.22
N SER A 282 34.12 16.73 -11.98
CA SER A 282 35.50 16.98 -11.53
C SER A 282 35.67 18.50 -11.42
N PRO A 283 36.33 19.04 -10.38
CA PRO A 283 36.97 18.36 -9.26
C PRO A 283 35.98 17.86 -8.19
N GLY A 284 36.45 17.00 -7.29
CA GLY A 284 35.65 16.54 -6.14
C GLY A 284 36.41 15.58 -5.23
N ASP A 285 35.85 15.34 -4.04
CA ASP A 285 36.42 14.43 -3.05
C ASP A 285 35.71 13.07 -3.06
N ILE A 286 36.48 12.02 -2.83
CA ILE A 286 36.04 10.63 -2.71
C ILE A 286 36.40 10.20 -1.29
N ILE A 287 35.48 10.44 -0.37
CA ILE A 287 35.67 10.12 1.06
C ILE A 287 35.29 8.65 1.28
N ILE A 288 36.18 7.89 1.92
CA ILE A 288 35.98 6.46 2.24
C ILE A 288 35.88 6.27 3.76
N THR A 289 36.78 6.90 4.50
CA THR A 289 36.74 7.06 5.95
C THR A 289 37.12 8.50 6.31
N ASP A 290 36.95 8.90 7.57
CA ASP A 290 37.36 10.24 8.04
C ASP A 290 38.89 10.45 7.95
N GLU A 291 39.63 9.35 7.85
CA GLU A 291 41.07 9.34 7.68
C GLU A 291 41.53 9.15 6.24
N PHE A 292 40.73 8.53 5.37
CA PHE A 292 41.21 8.08 4.07
C PHE A 292 40.22 8.33 2.93
N GLY A 293 40.77 8.66 1.77
CA GLY A 293 40.04 8.81 0.54
C GLY A 293 40.93 9.38 -0.56
N PHE A 294 40.30 10.02 -1.54
CA PHE A 294 40.99 10.57 -2.70
C PHE A 294 40.44 11.94 -3.06
N THR A 295 41.30 12.80 -3.60
CA THR A 295 40.89 14.03 -4.27
C THR A 295 40.99 13.81 -5.78
N LEU A 296 39.98 14.21 -6.53
CA LEU A 296 39.97 14.24 -7.98
C LEU A 296 40.11 15.69 -8.44
N ASP A 297 41.15 16.00 -9.20
CA ASP A 297 41.32 17.34 -9.78
C ASP A 297 40.56 17.50 -11.12
N LYS A 298 40.52 18.74 -11.62
CA LYS A 298 39.86 19.09 -12.89
C LYS A 298 40.39 18.36 -14.13
N ASN A 299 41.62 17.84 -14.06
CA ASN A 299 42.28 17.11 -15.14
C ASN A 299 42.16 15.58 -14.94
N ASN A 300 41.22 15.12 -14.12
CA ASN A 300 41.05 13.72 -13.70
C ASN A 300 42.28 13.13 -13.01
N GLY A 301 43.14 13.97 -12.43
CA GLY A 301 44.23 13.55 -11.58
C GLY A 301 43.70 13.12 -10.22
N LEU A 302 43.81 11.82 -9.94
CA LEU A 302 43.44 11.24 -8.66
C LEU A 302 44.65 11.25 -7.72
N LYS A 303 44.49 11.75 -6.49
CA LYS A 303 45.51 11.67 -5.44
C LYS A 303 44.91 11.06 -4.16
N PRO A 304 45.54 10.04 -3.56
CA PRO A 304 45.13 9.56 -2.25
C PRO A 304 45.45 10.62 -1.20
N LYS A 305 44.58 10.72 -0.21
CA LYS A 305 44.73 11.65 0.90
C LYS A 305 44.43 10.88 2.17
N ILE A 306 45.40 10.86 3.08
CA ILE A 306 45.32 10.14 4.35
C ILE A 306 45.65 11.07 5.52
N ARG A 307 44.87 10.99 6.59
CA ARG A 307 45.06 11.73 7.84
C ARG A 307 45.76 10.82 8.85
N MET A 308 46.71 11.37 9.59
CA MET A 308 47.47 10.63 10.61
C MET A 308 47.60 11.48 11.88
N LYS A 309 47.55 10.88 13.08
CA LYS A 309 47.79 11.58 14.36
C LYS A 309 48.74 10.84 15.28
N ILE A 310 48.41 9.61 15.64
CA ILE A 310 49.17 8.81 16.61
C ILE A 310 50.20 7.97 15.87
N TYR A 311 49.82 7.42 14.73
CA TYR A 311 50.66 6.56 13.93
C TYR A 311 51.07 7.26 12.65
N ALA A 312 52.32 7.06 12.24
CA ALA A 312 52.82 7.56 10.97
C ALA A 312 53.63 6.49 10.25
N GLY A 313 53.89 6.71 8.97
CA GLY A 313 54.89 5.94 8.26
C GLY A 313 54.71 6.05 6.75
N ARG A 314 55.42 5.19 6.02
CA ARG A 314 55.39 5.18 4.55
C ARG A 314 54.22 4.36 4.03
N ILE A 315 53.58 4.89 2.99
CA ILE A 315 52.47 4.25 2.28
C ILE A 315 52.92 3.94 0.87
N LYS A 316 52.70 2.69 0.46
CA LYS A 316 52.77 2.26 -0.94
C LYS A 316 51.35 1.92 -1.37
N LEU A 317 50.85 2.60 -2.41
CA LEU A 317 49.49 2.43 -2.90
C LEU A 317 49.49 2.40 -4.43
N SER A 318 48.66 1.54 -5.00
CA SER A 318 48.41 1.47 -6.44
C SER A 318 46.92 1.41 -6.70
N ILE A 319 46.51 1.86 -7.87
CA ILE A 319 45.14 1.77 -8.37
C ILE A 319 45.11 0.99 -9.68
N SER A 320 44.02 0.28 -9.91
CA SER A 320 43.78 -0.44 -11.15
C SER A 320 42.30 -0.57 -11.47
N ALA A 321 41.98 -0.62 -12.76
CA ALA A 321 40.63 -0.83 -13.26
C ALA A 321 40.66 -1.61 -14.58
N THR A 322 39.54 -2.26 -14.90
CA THR A 322 39.27 -2.78 -16.24
C THR A 322 37.95 -2.17 -16.72
N TYR A 323 37.91 -1.66 -17.95
CA TYR A 323 36.77 -0.96 -18.51
C TYR A 323 36.68 -1.19 -20.01
N LYS A 324 35.52 -0.91 -20.62
CA LYS A 324 35.32 -1.06 -22.07
C LYS A 324 35.52 0.26 -22.80
N VAL A 325 36.15 0.19 -23.97
CA VAL A 325 36.16 1.26 -24.98
C VAL A 325 35.70 0.64 -26.29
N GLY A 326 34.45 0.93 -26.69
CA GLY A 326 33.76 0.13 -27.70
C GLY A 326 33.63 -1.33 -27.27
N ALA A 327 34.00 -2.27 -28.14
CA ALA A 327 33.98 -3.70 -27.84
C ALA A 327 35.22 -4.21 -27.07
N LYS A 328 36.26 -3.40 -26.89
CA LYS A 328 37.55 -3.84 -26.32
C LYS A 328 37.61 -3.62 -24.81
N ASN A 329 38.14 -4.60 -24.08
CA ASN A 329 38.48 -4.46 -22.67
C ASN A 329 39.86 -3.79 -22.53
N VAL A 330 39.91 -2.67 -21.82
CA VAL A 330 41.12 -1.89 -21.55
C VAL A 330 41.46 -1.99 -20.06
N LYS A 331 42.73 -2.20 -19.74
CA LYS A 331 43.25 -2.25 -18.36
C LYS A 331 43.98 -0.94 -18.05
N TYR A 332 43.68 -0.38 -16.89
CA TYR A 332 44.38 0.77 -16.34
C TYR A 332 45.10 0.37 -15.05
N LYS A 333 46.35 0.79 -14.89
CA LYS A 333 47.14 0.63 -13.67
C LYS A 333 47.97 1.88 -13.42
N CYS A 334 48.02 2.33 -12.18
CA CYS A 334 48.92 3.40 -11.78
C CYS A 334 49.40 3.20 -10.34
N ALA A 335 50.70 3.34 -10.11
CA ALA A 335 51.29 3.28 -8.78
C ALA A 335 51.67 4.68 -8.31
N PHE A 336 51.25 5.05 -7.10
CA PHE A 336 51.64 6.32 -6.51
C PHE A 336 53.07 6.24 -6.00
N LYS A 337 53.82 7.35 -6.13
CA LYS A 337 55.09 7.49 -5.41
C LYS A 337 54.82 7.34 -3.90
N PRO A 338 55.67 6.60 -3.14
CA PRO A 338 55.45 6.41 -1.72
C PRO A 338 55.30 7.74 -0.97
N PHE A 339 54.32 7.83 -0.09
CA PHE A 339 53.98 9.06 0.65
C PHE A 339 53.80 8.78 2.14
N GLY A 340 53.39 9.78 2.91
CA GLY A 340 53.41 9.76 4.37
C GLY A 340 54.75 10.22 4.95
N THR A 341 54.96 10.02 6.25
CA THR A 341 56.16 10.49 6.96
C THR A 341 56.65 9.46 7.98
N THR A 342 57.95 9.39 8.18
CA THR A 342 58.59 8.70 9.30
C THR A 342 59.30 9.67 10.25
N LYS A 343 59.19 10.98 10.00
CA LYS A 343 59.79 12.00 10.87
C LYS A 343 59.02 12.05 12.20
N LYS A 344 59.78 11.96 13.30
CA LYS A 344 59.27 12.16 14.66
C LYS A 344 58.85 13.61 14.87
N ILE A 345 57.78 13.81 15.64
CA ILE A 345 57.36 15.13 16.14
C ILE A 345 57.16 15.07 17.66
N LYS A 346 57.23 16.24 18.31
CA LYS A 346 57.07 16.34 19.78
C LYS A 346 55.63 16.07 20.23
N THR A 347 54.65 16.55 19.47
CA THR A 347 53.22 16.47 19.83
C THR A 347 52.41 15.86 18.69
N ALA A 348 51.60 14.84 18.99
CA ALA A 348 50.71 14.21 18.03
C ALA A 348 49.53 15.14 17.69
N LYS A 349 49.40 15.50 16.42
CA LYS A 349 48.25 16.26 15.89
C LYS A 349 47.88 15.74 14.51
N TRP A 350 46.61 15.82 14.15
CA TRP A 350 46.18 15.36 12.84
C TRP A 350 46.84 16.14 11.71
N ARG A 351 47.33 15.40 10.71
CA ARG A 351 47.92 15.97 9.50
C ARG A 351 47.53 15.14 8.28
N TRP A 352 47.25 15.82 7.18
CA TRP A 352 46.99 15.21 5.88
C TRP A 352 48.30 14.92 5.14
N TYR A 353 48.35 13.77 4.47
CA TYR A 353 49.46 13.35 3.62
C TYR A 353 48.93 12.90 2.27
N THR A 354 49.55 13.44 1.22
CA THR A 354 49.18 13.21 -0.18
C THR A 354 50.46 13.15 -1.00
N PRO A 355 50.55 12.27 -2.03
CA PRO A 355 51.70 12.26 -2.93
C PRO A 355 51.74 13.52 -3.79
N LYS A 356 52.93 13.95 -4.18
CA LYS A 356 53.10 15.13 -5.04
C LYS A 356 52.45 14.96 -6.43
N LYS A 357 52.59 13.76 -7.01
CA LYS A 357 52.07 13.43 -8.35
C LYS A 357 50.75 12.67 -8.25
N ALA A 358 49.79 13.05 -9.09
CA ALA A 358 48.53 12.34 -9.29
C ALA A 358 48.69 11.17 -10.26
N CYS A 359 47.75 10.22 -10.18
CA CYS A 359 47.49 9.28 -11.25
C CYS A 359 46.39 9.85 -12.15
N ILE A 360 46.68 10.08 -13.43
CA ILE A 360 45.70 10.65 -14.36
C ILE A 360 44.77 9.55 -14.87
N LEU A 361 43.48 9.64 -14.54
CA LEU A 361 42.48 8.69 -15.02
C LEU A 361 42.08 9.05 -16.46
N PRO A 362 42.08 8.09 -17.41
CA PRO A 362 41.55 8.31 -18.75
C PRO A 362 40.07 8.74 -18.69
N ALA A 363 39.67 9.70 -19.54
CA ALA A 363 38.29 10.17 -19.58
C ALA A 363 37.25 9.05 -19.79
N PRO A 364 37.48 8.04 -20.67
CA PRO A 364 36.53 6.94 -20.82
C PRO A 364 36.41 6.06 -19.56
N LEU A 365 37.47 5.93 -18.77
CA LEU A 365 37.42 5.22 -17.48
C LEU A 365 36.59 5.99 -16.46
N VAL A 366 36.76 7.31 -16.37
CA VAL A 366 35.95 8.16 -15.48
C VAL A 366 34.46 8.06 -15.84
N ALA A 367 34.15 8.12 -17.14
CA ALA A 367 32.79 7.93 -17.64
C ALA A 367 32.22 6.55 -17.29
N ALA A 368 33.00 5.48 -17.49
CA ALA A 368 32.58 4.12 -17.16
C ALA A 368 32.30 3.92 -15.66
N ILE A 369 33.13 4.49 -14.79
CA ILE A 369 32.90 4.45 -13.33
C ILE A 369 31.63 5.20 -12.96
N ARG A 370 31.40 6.41 -13.51
CA ARG A 370 30.18 7.19 -13.24
C ARG A 370 28.91 6.52 -13.74
N ALA A 371 28.99 5.82 -14.87
CA ALA A 371 27.90 5.01 -15.43
C ALA A 371 27.72 3.65 -14.74
N ASN A 372 28.46 3.36 -13.67
CA ASN A 372 28.42 2.10 -12.94
C ASN A 372 28.77 0.85 -13.79
N THR A 373 29.57 1.02 -14.84
CA THR A 373 30.02 -0.06 -15.73
C THR A 373 31.48 -0.48 -15.49
N ALA A 374 32.19 0.24 -14.63
CA ALA A 374 33.53 -0.09 -14.17
C ALA A 374 33.74 0.31 -12.71
N THR A 375 34.71 -0.30 -12.04
CA THR A 375 35.16 0.09 -10.69
C THR A 375 36.66 0.30 -10.69
N LEU A 376 37.13 1.16 -9.78
CA LEU A 376 38.56 1.42 -9.56
C LEU A 376 38.97 0.80 -8.22
N SER A 377 39.86 -0.19 -8.26
CA SER A 377 40.41 -0.81 -7.07
C SER A 377 41.67 -0.09 -6.63
N ALA A 378 41.79 0.23 -5.34
CA ALA A 378 42.99 0.75 -4.71
C ALA A 378 43.55 -0.27 -3.71
N THR A 379 44.81 -0.66 -3.89
CA THR A 379 45.48 -1.63 -3.02
C THR A 379 46.85 -1.15 -2.59
N GLY A 380 47.21 -1.41 -1.34
CA GLY A 380 48.45 -0.91 -0.78
C GLY A 380 48.77 -1.41 0.62
N LYS A 381 49.86 -0.86 1.15
CA LYS A 381 50.35 -1.14 2.50
C LYS A 381 50.83 0.15 3.14
N TRP A 382 50.33 0.42 4.34
CA TRP A 382 50.83 1.47 5.21
C TRP A 382 51.68 0.85 6.32
N THR A 383 53.00 1.03 6.23
CA THR A 383 53.89 0.72 7.34
C THR A 383 53.72 1.78 8.41
N ARG A 384 53.51 1.36 9.67
CA ARG A 384 53.20 2.27 10.78
C ARG A 384 54.27 2.20 11.87
N GLN A 385 54.48 3.33 12.52
CA GLN A 385 55.27 3.53 13.73
C GLN A 385 54.59 4.62 14.57
N ALA A 386 54.82 4.63 15.88
CA ALA A 386 54.34 5.70 16.74
C ALA A 386 54.99 7.03 16.33
N LEU A 387 54.18 8.07 16.13
CA LEU A 387 54.64 9.33 15.55
C LEU A 387 55.54 10.14 16.50
N THR A 388 55.35 10.00 17.82
CA THR A 388 56.14 10.69 18.84
C THR A 388 57.44 9.97 19.20
N THR A 389 57.52 8.65 19.02
CA THR A 389 58.71 7.86 19.40
C THR A 389 59.49 7.33 18.20
N GLY A 390 58.86 7.22 17.03
CA GLY A 390 59.43 6.57 15.84
C GLY A 390 59.51 5.04 15.95
N LYS A 391 59.05 4.45 17.05
CA LYS A 391 59.15 3.00 17.28
C LYS A 391 57.96 2.26 16.64
N LYS A 392 58.16 1.01 16.24
CA LYS A 392 57.11 0.11 15.73
C LYS A 392 56.37 -0.65 16.85
N VAL A 393 56.39 -0.10 18.06
CA VAL A 393 55.70 -0.61 19.24
C VAL A 393 54.95 0.52 19.91
N ARG A 394 53.83 0.19 20.56
CA ARG A 394 53.03 1.11 21.37
C ARG A 394 53.69 1.32 22.73
N ALA A 395 53.10 2.18 23.56
CA ALA A 395 53.63 2.48 24.90
C ALA A 395 53.59 1.26 25.85
N ASP A 396 52.62 0.38 25.65
CA ASP A 396 52.46 -0.91 26.35
C ASP A 396 53.34 -2.04 25.77
N ASN A 397 54.32 -1.71 24.91
CA ASN A 397 55.18 -2.63 24.15
C ASN A 397 54.48 -3.54 23.13
N SER A 398 53.18 -3.41 22.91
CA SER A 398 52.50 -4.16 21.87
C SER A 398 52.97 -3.73 20.46
N LYS A 399 53.01 -4.68 19.52
CA LYS A 399 53.52 -4.43 18.16
C LYS A 399 52.54 -3.59 17.33
N ILE A 400 53.04 -2.55 16.68
CA ILE A 400 52.28 -1.76 15.70
C ILE A 400 52.35 -2.48 14.35
N LYS A 401 51.24 -3.09 13.94
CA LYS A 401 51.16 -3.83 12.68
C LYS A 401 51.00 -2.87 11.48
N PRO A 402 51.59 -3.19 10.30
CA PRO A 402 51.26 -2.48 9.08
C PRO A 402 49.78 -2.66 8.70
N ARG A 403 49.12 -1.57 8.27
CA ARG A 403 47.75 -1.60 7.75
C ARG A 403 47.78 -2.01 6.28
N LYS A 404 46.98 -3.02 5.91
CA LYS A 404 46.71 -3.36 4.50
C LYS A 404 45.60 -2.44 4.02
N LEU A 405 45.82 -1.79 2.88
CA LEU A 405 44.87 -0.87 2.27
C LEU A 405 44.19 -1.61 1.12
N LYS A 406 42.86 -1.77 1.17
CA LYS A 406 42.07 -2.41 0.11
C LYS A 406 40.73 -1.70 -0.01
N TYR A 407 40.59 -0.89 -1.06
CA TYR A 407 39.42 -0.05 -1.27
C TYR A 407 38.89 -0.17 -2.69
N THR A 408 37.61 0.17 -2.87
CA THR A 408 36.94 0.20 -4.16
C THR A 408 36.25 1.54 -4.35
N ILE A 409 36.43 2.16 -5.51
CA ILE A 409 35.72 3.36 -5.92
C ILE A 409 34.71 2.97 -7.01
N LYS A 410 33.45 3.33 -6.82
CA LYS A 410 32.34 3.00 -7.72
C LYS A 410 31.44 4.22 -8.00
N ALA A 411 30.44 4.05 -8.86
CA ALA A 411 29.44 5.09 -9.13
C ALA A 411 28.72 5.51 -7.84
N LYS A 412 28.44 6.81 -7.71
CA LYS A 412 27.54 7.31 -6.67
C LYS A 412 26.13 6.72 -6.90
N PRO A 413 25.46 6.15 -5.89
CA PRO A 413 24.09 5.66 -6.04
C PRO A 413 23.18 6.81 -6.48
N ALA A 414 22.22 6.53 -7.37
CA ALA A 414 21.21 7.52 -7.71
C ALA A 414 20.43 7.89 -6.44
N THR A 415 20.44 9.16 -6.07
CA THR A 415 19.55 9.68 -5.03
C THR A 415 18.13 9.56 -5.54
N ILE A 416 17.33 8.71 -4.89
CA ILE A 416 15.87 8.72 -5.02
C ILE A 416 15.44 10.10 -4.54
N LYS A 417 14.92 10.92 -5.47
CA LYS A 417 14.36 12.24 -5.14
C LYS A 417 12.95 12.09 -4.62
#